data_AF-A0A2D6AUV2-F1
#
_entry.id   AF-A0A2D6AUV2-F1
#
_cell.length_a   1.000
_cell.length_b   1.000
_cell.length_c   1.000
_cell.angle_alpha   90.00
_cell.angle_beta   90.00
_cell.angle_gamma   90.00
#
_symmetry.space_group_name_H-M   'P 1'
#
loop_
_entity.id
_entity.type
_entity.pdbx_description
1 polymer ?
#
loop_
_entity_poly.entity_id
_entity_poly.type
_entity_poly.pdbx_seq_one_letter_code
_entity_poly.pdbx_strand_id
1 'polypeptide(L)'
;MDSKTIVLKILSIQKRKLSAIKISRLTEGRMNYDQTVKTLSELREEHFVQSTVNGNFIISGKGRDYLESFLLNSNLDKTVIRADNINPPDIPSKKIDIFSFWSKLSHDTKVSIIISTVVTIILAIIGFLL
;
A
#
# COMPACT_ATOMS: atom_id res chain seq x y z
N MET A 1 -3.00 12.82 -11.16
CA MET A 1 -2.15 12.01 -10.29
C MET A 1 -1.15 12.94 -9.65
N ASP A 2 -1.26 13.09 -8.34
CA ASP A 2 -0.53 14.02 -7.49
C ASP A 2 0.92 13.59 -7.25
N SER A 3 1.78 14.56 -6.96
CA SER A 3 3.23 14.38 -6.75
C SER A 3 3.55 13.34 -5.67
N LYS A 4 2.79 13.32 -4.58
CA LYS A 4 2.93 12.39 -3.46
C LYS A 4 2.66 10.94 -3.91
N THR A 5 1.53 10.71 -4.57
CA THR A 5 1.18 9.39 -5.09
C THR A 5 2.17 8.88 -6.15
N ILE A 6 2.71 9.76 -6.99
CA ILE A 6 3.75 9.39 -7.97
C ILE A 6 5.00 8.85 -7.25
N VAL A 7 5.50 9.57 -6.25
CA VAL A 7 6.69 9.18 -5.49
C VAL A 7 6.45 7.89 -4.71
N LEU A 8 5.30 7.75 -4.05
CA LEU A 8 4.93 6.53 -3.32
C LEU A 8 4.82 5.32 -4.25
N LYS A 9 4.25 5.48 -5.45
CA LYS A 9 4.17 4.42 -6.45
C LYS A 9 5.55 3.97 -6.93
N ILE A 10 6.48 4.90 -7.13
CA ILE A 10 7.86 4.55 -7.50
C ILE A 10 8.54 3.75 -6.39
N LEU A 11 8.39 4.20 -5.14
CA LEU A 11 8.96 3.52 -3.98
C LEU A 11 8.29 2.17 -3.68
N SER A 12 7.03 1.97 -4.04
CA SER A 12 6.32 0.70 -3.83
C SER A 12 6.68 -0.38 -4.85
N ILE A 13 6.94 0.01 -6.12
CA ILE A 13 7.38 -0.91 -7.17
C ILE A 13 8.82 -1.36 -6.95
N GLN A 14 9.65 -0.46 -6.44
CA GLN A 14 11.07 -0.69 -6.30
C GLN A 14 11.36 -1.46 -5.01
N LYS A 15 11.71 -2.75 -5.15
CA LYS A 15 12.13 -3.62 -4.03
C LYS A 15 13.42 -3.14 -3.32
N ARG A 16 14.04 -2.05 -3.79
CA ARG A 16 15.30 -1.50 -3.30
C ARG A 16 15.12 -0.05 -2.86
N LYS A 17 15.89 0.35 -1.85
CA LYS A 17 15.97 1.73 -1.36
C LYS A 17 16.43 2.65 -2.50
N LEU A 18 15.82 3.81 -2.66
CA LEU A 18 16.15 4.75 -3.74
C LEU A 18 16.63 6.10 -3.20
N SER A 19 17.66 6.67 -3.80
CA SER A 19 18.08 8.05 -3.52
C SER A 19 17.13 9.05 -4.18
N ALA A 20 17.07 10.28 -3.65
CA ALA A 20 16.28 11.36 -4.23
C ALA A 20 16.64 11.62 -5.71
N ILE A 21 17.92 11.52 -6.07
CA ILE A 21 18.40 11.67 -7.46
C ILE A 21 17.83 10.58 -8.37
N LYS A 22 17.76 9.35 -7.88
CA LYS A 22 17.20 8.25 -8.67
C LYS A 22 15.69 8.38 -8.81
N ILE A 23 15.01 8.84 -7.78
CA ILE A 23 13.57 9.11 -7.82
C ILE A 23 13.28 10.25 -8.79
N SER A 24 14.06 11.33 -8.79
CA SER A 24 13.84 12.48 -9.68
C SER A 24 13.98 12.10 -11.15
N ARG A 25 14.95 11.23 -11.49
CA ARG A 25 15.09 10.67 -12.84
C ARG A 25 13.90 9.80 -13.25
N LEU A 26 13.34 9.04 -12.30
CA LEU A 26 12.15 8.23 -12.56
C LEU A 26 10.86 9.08 -12.64
N THR A 27 10.86 10.29 -12.10
CA THR A 27 9.77 11.27 -12.21
C THR A 27 10.02 12.34 -13.27
N GLU A 28 11.08 12.21 -14.08
CA GLU A 28 11.46 13.21 -15.07
C GLU A 28 10.31 13.40 -16.08
N GLY A 29 9.98 14.67 -16.36
CA GLY A 29 8.80 15.04 -17.15
C GLY A 29 7.48 15.16 -16.36
N ARG A 30 7.46 14.74 -15.09
CA ARG A 30 6.35 15.01 -14.15
C ARG A 30 6.74 15.94 -13.02
N MET A 31 7.98 15.84 -12.54
CA MET A 31 8.55 16.68 -11.48
C MET A 31 10.05 16.88 -11.71
N ASN A 32 10.55 18.06 -11.32
CA ASN A 32 11.98 18.33 -11.28
C ASN A 32 12.61 17.86 -9.95
N TYR A 33 13.96 17.89 -9.87
CA TYR A 33 14.69 17.43 -8.69
C TYR A 33 14.27 18.14 -7.40
N ASP A 34 14.12 19.47 -7.42
CA ASP A 34 13.76 20.26 -6.24
C ASP A 34 12.35 19.89 -5.74
N GLN A 35 11.40 19.71 -6.66
CA GLN A 35 10.05 19.24 -6.35
C GLN A 35 10.08 17.81 -5.77
N THR A 36 10.93 16.92 -6.30
CA THR A 36 11.12 15.57 -5.75
C THR A 36 11.63 15.64 -4.31
N VAL A 37 12.65 16.44 -4.03
CA VAL A 37 13.24 16.57 -2.69
C VAL A 37 12.22 17.17 -1.71
N LYS A 38 11.48 18.20 -2.13
CA LYS A 38 10.39 18.79 -1.33
C LYS A 38 9.32 17.75 -1.01
N THR A 39 8.84 17.03 -2.01
CA THR A 39 7.81 15.99 -1.85
C THR A 39 8.28 14.87 -0.93
N LEU A 40 9.54 14.43 -1.04
CA LEU A 40 10.12 13.42 -0.16
C LEU A 40 10.24 13.89 1.29
N SER A 41 10.48 15.18 1.50
CA SER A 41 10.54 15.78 2.84
C SER A 41 9.15 15.81 3.48
N GLU A 42 8.13 16.25 2.74
CA GLU A 42 6.73 16.24 3.18
C GLU A 42 6.26 14.81 3.51
N LEU A 43 6.51 13.85 2.62
CA LEU A 43 6.15 12.44 2.84
C LEU A 43 6.86 11.84 4.06
N ARG A 44 8.07 12.31 4.39
CA ARG A 44 8.83 11.86 5.55
C ARG A 44 8.22 12.44 6.83
N GLU A 45 7.87 13.72 6.83
CA GLU A 45 7.16 14.38 7.94
C GLU A 45 5.81 13.72 8.21
N GLU A 46 5.10 13.30 7.16
CA GLU A 46 3.83 12.56 7.26
C GLU A 46 4.00 11.07 7.61
N HIS A 47 5.24 10.61 7.79
CA HIS A 47 5.62 9.22 8.06
C HIS A 47 5.20 8.21 6.98
N PHE A 48 4.96 8.66 5.75
CA PHE A 48 4.69 7.79 4.61
C PHE A 48 5.96 7.19 4.01
N VAL A 49 7.11 7.85 4.19
CA VAL A 49 8.43 7.34 3.81
C VAL A 49 9.42 7.49 4.96
N GLN A 50 10.46 6.67 4.94
CA GLN A 50 11.59 6.74 5.86
C GLN A 50 12.88 7.00 5.07
N SER A 51 13.72 7.88 5.59
CA SER A 51 15.08 8.07 5.10
C SER A 51 16.05 7.19 5.86
N THR A 52 16.95 6.55 5.14
CA THR A 52 18.10 5.84 5.71
C THR A 52 19.29 6.78 5.90
N VAL A 53 20.25 6.35 6.72
CA VAL A 53 21.50 7.07 7.00
C VAL A 53 22.29 7.46 5.74
N ASN A 54 22.13 6.73 4.62
CA ASN A 54 22.81 7.00 3.36
C ASN A 54 22.00 7.91 2.42
N GLY A 55 20.94 8.57 2.91
CA GLY A 55 20.09 9.46 2.08
C GLY A 55 19.16 8.73 1.10
N ASN A 56 18.97 7.42 1.25
CA ASN A 56 17.99 6.66 0.48
C ASN A 56 16.64 6.62 1.20
N PHE A 57 15.56 6.56 0.43
CA PHE A 57 14.18 6.53 0.90
C PHE A 57 13.56 5.15 0.71
N ILE A 58 12.67 4.80 1.63
CA ILE A 58 11.88 3.57 1.65
C ILE A 58 10.44 3.96 2.00
N ILE A 59 9.46 3.32 1.36
CA ILE A 59 8.06 3.48 1.74
C ILE A 59 7.79 2.80 3.10
N SER A 60 7.03 3.46 3.97
CA SER A 60 6.61 2.90 5.26
C SER A 60 5.37 1.99 5.10
N GLY A 61 4.93 1.34 6.18
CA GLY A 61 3.62 0.67 6.22
C GLY A 61 2.49 1.64 5.89
N LYS A 62 2.43 2.75 6.64
CA LYS A 62 1.45 3.84 6.45
C LYS A 62 1.40 4.37 5.00
N GLY A 63 2.56 4.52 4.35
CA GLY A 63 2.63 4.97 2.96
C GLY A 63 2.07 3.95 1.97
N ARG A 64 2.23 2.65 2.24
CA ARG A 64 1.63 1.57 1.44
C ARG A 64 0.11 1.55 1.59
N ASP A 65 -0.39 1.66 2.81
CA ASP A 65 -1.83 1.67 3.10
C ASP A 65 -2.53 2.87 2.43
N TYR A 66 -1.89 4.04 2.46
CA TYR A 66 -2.35 5.23 1.75
C TYR A 66 -2.42 5.00 0.23
N LEU A 67 -1.35 4.43 -0.35
CA LEU A 67 -1.30 4.15 -1.79
C LEU A 67 -2.35 3.11 -2.19
N GLU A 68 -2.56 2.07 -1.39
CA GLU A 68 -3.56 1.04 -1.64
C GLU A 68 -4.98 1.62 -1.60
N SER A 69 -5.29 2.44 -0.59
CA SER A 69 -6.57 3.15 -0.48
C SER A 69 -6.82 4.07 -1.69
N PHE A 70 -5.79 4.79 -2.12
CA PHE A 70 -5.86 5.64 -3.32
C PHE A 70 -6.16 4.83 -4.58
N LEU A 71 -5.49 3.69 -4.77
CA LEU A 71 -5.70 2.81 -5.92
C LEU A 71 -7.09 2.16 -5.92
N LEU A 72 -7.59 1.75 -4.76
CA LEU A 72 -8.94 1.21 -4.60
C LEU A 72 -10.00 2.27 -4.94
N ASN A 73 -9.86 3.49 -4.40
CA ASN A 73 -10.77 4.61 -4.69
C ASN A 73 -10.70 5.03 -6.16
N SER A 74 -9.51 5.03 -6.77
CA SER A 74 -9.33 5.35 -8.20
C SER A 74 -9.97 4.31 -9.13
N ASN A 75 -10.07 3.06 -8.68
CA ASN A 75 -10.75 1.99 -9.43
C ASN A 75 -12.26 2.03 -9.23
N LEU A 76 -12.74 2.42 -8.04
CA LEU A 76 -14.16 2.68 -7.77
C LEU A 76 -14.70 3.84 -8.62
N ASP A 77 -13.90 4.89 -8.84
CA ASP A 77 -14.27 6.04 -9.66
C ASP A 77 -14.39 5.71 -11.17
N LYS A 78 -13.77 4.61 -11.63
CA LYS A 78 -14.00 4.09 -12.99
C LYS A 78 -15.28 3.27 -13.14
N THR A 79 -15.89 2.86 -12.03
CA THR A 79 -17.20 2.19 -12.00
C THR A 79 -18.37 3.14 -11.76
N VAL A 80 -18.12 4.42 -11.43
CA VAL A 80 -19.18 5.45 -11.36
C VAL A 80 -19.49 5.96 -12.78
N ILE A 81 -20.00 5.07 -13.63
CA ILE A 81 -20.73 5.46 -14.82
C ILE A 81 -22.11 5.92 -14.32
N ARG A 82 -22.31 7.25 -14.26
CA ARG A 82 -23.57 8.00 -14.10
C ARG A 82 -24.80 7.12 -13.79
N ALA A 83 -25.17 7.04 -12.51
CA ALA A 83 -26.37 6.36 -12.03
C ALA A 83 -27.69 7.09 -12.36
N ASP A 84 -27.67 8.08 -13.26
CA ASP A 84 -28.84 8.91 -13.57
C ASP A 84 -29.60 8.46 -14.82
N ASN A 85 -29.14 7.43 -15.55
CA ASN A 85 -29.79 7.06 -16.81
C ASN A 85 -29.63 5.58 -17.23
N ILE A 86 -29.78 4.65 -16.29
CA ILE A 86 -29.79 3.22 -16.61
C ILE A 86 -30.91 2.57 -15.80
N ASN A 87 -31.97 2.11 -16.49
CA ASN A 87 -32.91 1.13 -15.93
C ASN A 87 -32.08 0.06 -15.20
N PRO A 88 -32.43 -0.34 -13.97
CA PRO A 88 -31.60 -1.24 -13.18
C PRO A 88 -31.36 -2.52 -13.99
N PRO A 89 -30.12 -2.80 -14.44
CA PRO A 89 -29.82 -4.11 -15.00
C PRO A 89 -29.75 -5.08 -13.84
N ASP A 90 -30.41 -6.23 -13.96
CA ASP A 90 -30.40 -7.30 -12.96
C ASP A 90 -28.96 -7.63 -12.52
N ILE A 91 -28.56 -7.12 -11.35
CA ILE A 91 -27.25 -7.39 -10.75
C ILE A 91 -27.34 -8.79 -10.11
N PRO A 92 -26.59 -9.80 -10.57
CA PRO A 92 -26.43 -11.00 -9.77
C PRO A 92 -25.64 -10.62 -8.52
N SER A 93 -26.31 -10.67 -7.36
CA SER A 93 -25.72 -10.49 -6.04
C SER A 93 -24.63 -11.53 -5.78
N LYS A 94 -23.42 -11.27 -6.24
CA LYS A 94 -22.26 -12.10 -5.89
C LYS A 94 -21.68 -11.57 -4.58
N LYS A 95 -22.15 -12.15 -3.47
CA LYS A 95 -21.55 -12.01 -2.14
C LYS A 95 -20.04 -12.23 -2.27
N ILE A 96 -19.24 -11.24 -1.88
CA ILE A 96 -17.78 -11.39 -1.77
C ILE A 96 -17.54 -12.33 -0.59
N ASP A 97 -17.24 -13.60 -0.89
CA ASP A 97 -16.97 -14.62 0.13
C ASP A 97 -15.55 -14.46 0.68
N ILE A 98 -15.45 -13.78 1.82
CA ILE A 98 -14.20 -13.50 2.55
C ILE A 98 -13.49 -14.80 2.96
N PHE A 99 -14.23 -15.92 3.08
CA PHE A 99 -13.67 -17.26 3.34
C PHE A 99 -12.71 -17.76 2.26
N SER A 100 -12.90 -17.36 1.00
CA SER A 100 -12.02 -17.75 -0.10
C SER A 100 -10.63 -17.12 -0.01
N PHE A 101 -10.51 -15.97 0.66
CA PHE A 101 -9.25 -15.27 0.90
C PHE A 101 -8.40 -15.98 1.96
N TRP A 102 -9.03 -16.45 3.04
CA TRP A 102 -8.37 -17.21 4.10
C TRP A 102 -7.87 -18.58 3.63
N SER A 103 -8.62 -19.26 2.75
CA SER A 103 -8.22 -20.54 2.16
C SER A 103 -6.94 -20.42 1.31
N LYS A 104 -6.77 -19.31 0.60
CA LYS A 104 -5.59 -19.07 -0.26
C LYS A 104 -4.32 -18.72 0.52
N LEU A 105 -4.46 -18.17 1.73
CA LEU A 105 -3.33 -17.87 2.62
C LEU A 105 -2.76 -19.12 3.31
N SER A 106 -3.55 -20.19 3.42
CA SER A 106 -3.18 -21.46 4.08
C SER A 106 -2.21 -22.33 3.27
N HIS A 107 -2.11 -22.13 1.95
CA HIS A 107 -1.29 -22.97 1.07
C HIS A 107 0.20 -22.57 1.01
N ASP A 108 0.57 -21.42 1.56
CA ASP A 108 1.97 -21.00 1.68
C ASP A 108 2.55 -21.52 3.00
N THR A 109 3.33 -22.60 2.94
CA THR A 109 3.93 -23.29 4.11
C THR A 109 4.68 -22.32 5.05
N LYS A 110 5.21 -21.21 4.52
CA LYS A 110 5.89 -20.16 5.29
C LYS A 110 4.93 -19.29 6.11
N VAL A 111 3.72 -19.02 5.61
CA VAL A 111 2.71 -18.22 6.31
C VAL A 111 2.08 -19.03 7.45
N SER A 112 1.89 -20.34 7.23
CA SER A 112 1.38 -21.25 8.26
C SER A 112 2.28 -21.34 9.50
N ILE A 113 3.61 -21.39 9.31
CA ILE A 113 4.58 -21.40 10.42
C ILE A 113 4.53 -20.09 11.23
N ILE A 114 4.38 -18.94 10.54
CA ILE A 114 4.33 -17.63 11.20
C ILE A 114 3.04 -17.51 12.04
N ILE A 115 1.89 -17.90 11.49
CA ILE A 115 0.61 -17.86 12.22
C ILE A 115 0.66 -18.77 13.45
N SER A 116 1.18 -19.99 13.31
CA SER A 116 1.31 -20.93 14.44
C SER A 116 2.20 -20.38 15.56
N THR A 117 3.33 -19.78 15.20
CA THR A 117 4.27 -19.19 16.17
C THR A 117 3.64 -18.00 16.90
N VAL A 118 2.94 -17.12 16.18
CA VAL A 118 2.27 -15.95 16.78
C VAL A 118 1.13 -16.38 17.71
N VAL A 119 0.33 -17.39 17.33
CA VAL A 119 -0.76 -17.91 18.16
C VAL A 119 -0.22 -18.55 19.44
N THR A 120 0.90 -19.27 19.37
CA THR A 120 1.52 -19.90 20.54
C THR A 120 2.06 -18.86 21.52
N ILE A 121 2.67 -17.78 21.02
CA ILE A 121 3.14 -16.67 21.84
C ILE A 121 1.97 -15.96 22.54
N ILE A 122 0.87 -15.69 21.82
CA ILE A 122 -0.31 -15.05 22.40
C ILE A 122 -0.94 -15.91 23.50
N LEU A 123 -1.09 -17.23 23.26
CA LEU A 123 -1.60 -18.17 24.25
C LEU A 123 -0.69 -18.26 25.48
N ALA A 124 0.63 -18.25 25.29
CA ALA A 124 1.59 -18.25 26.40
C ALA A 124 1.52 -16.97 27.24
N ILE A 125 1.33 -15.80 26.61
CA ILE A 125 1.17 -14.51 27.32
C ILE A 125 -0.13 -14.49 28.12
N ILE A 126 -1.24 -14.95 27.52
CA ILE A 126 -2.54 -14.99 28.21
C ILE A 126 -2.51 -15.98 29.38
N GLY A 127 -1.88 -17.15 29.20
CA GLY A 127 -1.73 -18.15 30.26
C GLY A 127 -0.75 -17.76 31.37
N PHE A 128 0.14 -16.79 31.14
CA PHE A 128 1.03 -16.24 32.16
C PHE A 128 0.40 -15.08 32.96
N LEU A 129 -0.64 -14.44 32.42
CA LEU A 129 -1.36 -13.33 33.06
C LEU A 129 -2.56 -13.78 33.92
N LEU A 130 -2.90 -15.06 33.90
CA LEU A 130 -3.94 -15.73 34.70
C LEU A 130 -3.29 -16.51 35.85
#